data_AF-A0A0J1FUV9-F1
#
_entry.id   AF-A0A0J1FUV9-F1
#
_cell.length_a   1.000
_cell.length_b   1.000
_cell.length_c   1.000
_cell.angle_alpha   90.00
_cell.angle_beta   90.00
_cell.angle_gamma   90.00
#
_symmetry.space_group_name_H-M   'P 1'
#
loop_
_entity.id
_entity.type
_entity.pdbx_description
1 polymer ?
#
loop_
_entity_poly.entity_id
_entity_poly.type
_entity_poly.pdbx_seq_one_letter_code
_entity_poly.pdbx_strand_id
1 'polypeptide(L)'
;MSRKKNNDQKAKESIMNLCTSAGMNTWFIAKVLGSPGIHYGAFHAEGVNIYKFDKVQPVLQQTNQWGNFSEASVDFYAQKTVLALKGVSNGCTITILEKGKDLVPLLQSNTNISVQIIERPWWRKILGFRSKTKWKMAVATIVYILLIGKVVGTFTGSGSSASTTSASSTVSEPAKTPEQIAKEKADALKITDSDKELLKKSYASFDTQQRDQFDKIKEKYKNLSNSEVADISTDFARLSTEEAAVKKKEAEEKAAADAKAAYKKWVDSQFSAWDGSNRYLVDLLKKNLNDPKSFEHVETKYWDRGDYLIIKMSYRAKNAFGGLILQNVTAKSDYKTDTISIISQND
;
A
#
# COMPACT_ATOMS: atom_id res chain seq x y z
N MET A 1 -20.98 12.42 36.07
CA MET A 1 -21.05 10.98 35.75
C MET A 1 -19.84 10.58 34.92
N SER A 2 -18.79 10.05 35.56
CA SER A 2 -17.57 9.61 34.85
C SER A 2 -17.82 8.24 34.23
N ARG A 3 -17.85 8.15 32.88
CA ARG A 3 -17.90 6.86 32.18
C ARG A 3 -16.69 6.05 32.63
N LYS A 4 -16.93 4.90 33.27
CA LYS A 4 -15.92 3.96 33.74
C LYS A 4 -14.94 3.66 32.58
N LYS A 5 -13.73 4.24 32.60
CA LYS A 5 -12.73 4.00 31.55
C LYS A 5 -12.46 2.51 31.44
N ASN A 6 -12.47 1.98 30.21
CA ASN A 6 -12.11 0.59 29.88
C ASN A 6 -10.71 0.28 30.45
N ASN A 7 -10.48 -0.93 30.96
CA ASN A 7 -9.18 -1.37 31.52
C ASN A 7 -8.03 -1.18 30.53
N ASP A 8 -8.30 -1.34 29.23
CA ASP A 8 -7.36 -1.06 28.15
C ASP A 8 -6.93 0.41 28.09
N GLN A 9 -7.90 1.32 28.22
CA GLN A 9 -7.65 2.75 28.21
C GLN A 9 -6.87 3.19 29.45
N LYS A 10 -7.19 2.63 30.63
CA LYS A 10 -6.43 2.89 31.86
C LYS A 10 -4.97 2.44 31.74
N ALA A 11 -4.72 1.29 31.12
CA ALA A 11 -3.38 0.79 30.89
C ALA A 11 -2.58 1.72 29.97
N LYS A 12 -3.17 2.14 28.85
CA LYS A 12 -2.55 3.11 27.91
C LYS A 12 -2.26 4.45 28.58
N GLU A 13 -3.20 4.99 29.36
CA GLU A 13 -3.01 6.26 30.08
C GLU A 13 -1.89 6.15 31.14
N SER A 14 -1.84 5.05 31.89
CA SER A 14 -0.78 4.80 32.86
C SER A 14 0.61 4.73 32.21
N ILE A 15 0.72 4.04 31.06
CA ILE A 15 1.97 3.97 30.29
C ILE A 15 2.32 5.34 29.70
N MET A 16 1.34 6.10 29.20
CA MET A 16 1.57 7.43 28.64
C MET A 16 2.12 8.38 29.69
N ASN A 17 1.54 8.37 30.88
CA ASN A 17 2.02 9.18 32.01
C ASN A 17 3.43 8.77 32.41
N LEU A 18 3.72 7.46 32.49
CA LEU A 18 5.07 6.95 32.78
C LEU A 18 6.08 7.47 31.75
N CYS A 19 5.74 7.41 30.46
CA CYS A 19 6.62 7.88 29.40
C CYS A 19 6.84 9.39 29.46
N THR A 20 5.78 10.15 29.72
CA THR A 20 5.82 11.62 29.82
C THR A 20 6.70 12.05 31.00
N SER A 21 6.55 11.42 32.17
CA SER A 21 7.39 11.69 33.34
C SER A 21 8.86 11.34 33.12
N ALA A 22 9.15 10.41 32.20
CA ALA A 22 10.51 10.06 31.78
C ALA A 22 11.05 10.97 30.66
N GLY A 23 10.30 12.01 30.23
CA GLY A 23 10.71 12.92 29.16
C GLY A 23 10.67 12.31 27.76
N MET A 24 10.03 11.16 27.57
CA MET A 24 9.95 10.51 26.26
C MET A 24 8.90 11.18 25.38
N ASN A 25 9.28 11.55 24.16
CA ASN A 25 8.35 12.02 23.13
C ASN A 25 7.61 10.81 22.51
N THR A 26 6.57 10.34 23.21
CA THR A 26 5.74 9.20 22.80
C THR A 26 4.74 9.59 21.74
N TRP A 27 4.82 8.95 20.57
CA TRP A 27 3.87 9.15 19.48
C TRP A 27 2.52 8.51 19.77
N PHE A 28 2.51 7.24 20.17
CA PHE A 28 1.31 6.53 20.58
C PHE A 28 1.63 5.25 21.36
N ILE A 29 0.58 4.68 21.97
CA ILE A 29 0.62 3.39 22.67
C ILE A 29 -0.40 2.46 22.04
N ALA A 30 0.04 1.25 21.71
CA ALA A 30 -0.80 0.21 21.14
C ALA A 30 -0.58 -1.13 21.82
N LYS A 31 -1.63 -1.94 21.90
CA LYS A 31 -1.53 -3.32 22.34
C LYS A 31 -0.68 -4.11 21.36
N VAL A 32 0.24 -4.91 21.90
CA VAL A 32 1.12 -5.79 21.12
C VAL A 32 0.97 -7.23 21.57
N LEU A 33 1.34 -8.16 20.70
CA LEU A 33 1.39 -9.58 21.02
C LEU A 33 2.55 -9.83 22.00
N GLY A 34 2.25 -10.52 23.11
CA GLY A 34 3.24 -10.97 24.08
C GLY A 34 2.61 -12.02 25.00
N SER A 35 3.44 -12.84 25.65
CA SER A 35 2.99 -13.89 26.56
C SER A 35 4.00 -14.07 27.70
N PRO A 36 3.55 -14.26 28.96
CA PRO A 36 2.16 -14.30 29.41
C PRO A 36 1.57 -12.91 29.70
N GLY A 37 0.26 -12.73 29.50
CA GLY A 37 -0.47 -11.51 29.85
C GLY A 37 -0.58 -10.47 28.73
N ILE A 38 -1.11 -9.29 29.06
CA ILE A 38 -1.37 -8.23 28.09
C ILE A 38 -0.14 -7.31 27.99
N HIS A 39 0.28 -7.04 26.76
CA HIS A 39 1.44 -6.20 26.48
C HIS A 39 1.04 -4.97 25.66
N TYR A 40 1.75 -3.87 25.90
CA TYR A 40 1.59 -2.62 25.18
C TYR A 40 2.97 -2.11 24.73
N GLY A 41 3.06 -1.68 23.48
CA GLY A 41 4.22 -0.96 22.96
C GLY A 41 3.97 0.54 23.07
N ALA A 42 4.87 1.25 23.75
CA ALA A 42 4.96 2.70 23.69
C ALA A 42 5.98 3.07 22.62
N PHE A 43 5.50 3.65 21.51
CA PHE A 43 6.34 4.06 20.38
C PHE A 43 6.72 5.53 20.57
N HIS A 44 8.00 5.83 20.60
CA HIS A 44 8.55 7.16 20.88
C HIS A 44 9.69 7.51 19.91
N ALA A 45 10.18 8.76 19.99
CA ALA A 45 11.19 9.30 19.06
C ALA A 45 12.47 8.45 18.93
N GLU A 46 12.90 7.79 20.00
CA GLU A 46 14.17 7.03 20.05
C GLU A 46 14.00 5.52 19.91
N GLY A 47 12.80 4.99 20.13
CA GLY A 47 12.57 3.56 20.18
C GLY A 47 11.14 3.14 20.47
N VAL A 48 11.00 1.87 20.82
CA VAL A 48 9.78 1.29 21.37
C VAL A 48 10.08 0.52 22.64
N ASN A 49 9.32 0.85 23.69
CA ASN A 49 9.33 0.15 24.96
C ASN A 49 8.11 -0.76 25.05
N ILE A 50 8.32 -2.04 25.33
CA ILE A 50 7.27 -3.03 25.52
C ILE A 50 7.03 -3.20 27.01
N TYR A 51 5.81 -2.92 27.45
CA TYR A 51 5.37 -3.07 28.83
C TYR A 51 4.40 -4.24 28.94
N LYS A 52 4.58 -5.06 29.97
CA LYS A 52 3.54 -5.99 30.45
C LYS A 52 2.66 -5.26 31.45
N PHE A 53 1.35 -5.38 31.31
CA PHE A 53 0.40 -4.76 32.23
C PHE A 53 -0.37 -5.83 33.00
N ASP A 54 -0.18 -5.86 34.33
CA ASP A 54 -0.93 -6.73 35.22
C ASP A 54 -1.68 -5.92 36.28
N LYS A 55 -2.87 -5.42 35.89
CA LYS A 55 -3.93 -4.77 36.68
C LYS A 55 -3.57 -3.54 37.53
N VAL A 56 -2.32 -3.38 37.97
CA VAL A 56 -1.88 -2.38 38.96
C VAL A 56 -0.92 -1.39 38.32
N GLN A 57 0.18 -1.83 37.70
CA GLN A 57 1.15 -0.96 37.03
C GLN A 57 1.83 -1.62 35.81
N PRO A 58 2.28 -0.82 34.82
CA PRO A 58 3.06 -1.34 33.69
C PRO A 58 4.48 -1.70 34.13
N VAL A 59 4.95 -2.88 33.72
CA VAL A 59 6.32 -3.36 33.96
C VAL A 59 7.04 -3.39 32.62
N LEU A 60 8.16 -2.68 32.49
CA LEU A 60 8.99 -2.71 31.28
C LEU A 60 9.55 -4.13 31.07
N GLN A 61 9.43 -4.66 29.85
CA GLN A 61 9.93 -5.98 29.48
C GLN A 61 11.05 -5.91 28.44
N GLN A 62 10.93 -4.97 27.49
CA GLN A 62 11.87 -4.85 26.39
C GLN A 62 11.98 -3.40 25.93
N THR A 63 13.19 -3.01 25.54
CA THR A 63 13.48 -1.73 24.90
C THR A 63 14.15 -2.01 23.57
N ASN A 64 13.62 -1.43 22.49
CA ASN A 64 14.20 -1.51 21.16
C ASN A 64 14.46 -0.10 20.66
N GLN A 65 15.72 0.29 20.55
CA GLN A 65 16.10 1.61 20.02
C GLN A 65 16.12 1.59 18.49
N TRP A 66 15.59 2.62 17.86
CA TRP A 66 15.52 2.72 16.40
C TRP A 66 16.90 2.71 15.76
N GLY A 67 17.90 3.31 16.41
CA GLY A 67 19.29 3.37 15.91
C GLY A 67 19.95 2.00 15.71
N ASN A 68 19.40 0.93 16.29
CA ASN A 68 19.93 -0.43 16.14
C ASN A 68 19.43 -1.14 14.88
N PHE A 69 18.52 -0.52 14.13
CA PHE A 69 17.89 -1.11 12.95
C PHE A 69 18.10 -0.22 11.73
N SER A 70 18.34 -0.85 10.58
CA SER A 70 18.50 -0.18 9.29
C SER A 70 17.26 -0.35 8.40
N GLU A 71 16.49 -1.42 8.61
CA GLU A 71 15.33 -1.76 7.80
C GLU A 71 14.12 -2.14 8.66
N ALA A 72 12.93 -1.81 8.17
CA ALA A 72 11.65 -2.25 8.71
C ALA A 72 10.77 -2.80 7.59
N SER A 73 10.24 -4.00 7.77
CA SER A 73 9.17 -4.55 6.92
C SER A 73 7.84 -4.52 7.67
N VAL A 74 6.82 -3.94 7.04
CA VAL A 74 5.48 -3.78 7.64
C VAL A 74 4.46 -4.60 6.87
N ASP A 75 3.82 -5.56 7.54
CA ASP A 75 2.80 -6.45 6.97
C ASP A 75 1.44 -6.23 7.64
N PHE A 76 0.47 -5.77 6.85
CA PHE A 76 -0.88 -5.45 7.33
C PHE A 76 -1.84 -6.64 7.20
N TYR A 77 -2.38 -7.07 8.33
CA TYR A 77 -3.48 -8.04 8.44
C TYR A 77 -4.76 -7.35 8.89
N ALA A 78 -5.89 -8.04 8.73
CA ALA A 78 -7.20 -7.53 9.16
C ALA A 78 -7.28 -7.16 10.65
N GLN A 79 -6.53 -7.88 11.51
CA GLN A 79 -6.59 -7.74 12.97
C GLN A 79 -5.24 -7.41 13.62
N LYS A 80 -4.19 -7.21 12.83
CA LYS A 80 -2.84 -6.92 13.34
C LYS A 80 -1.94 -6.33 12.28
N THR A 81 -0.88 -5.68 12.70
CA THR A 81 0.24 -5.26 11.87
C THR A 81 1.49 -5.93 12.40
N VAL A 82 2.27 -6.56 11.52
CA VAL A 82 3.55 -7.16 11.87
C VAL A 82 4.65 -6.22 11.40
N LEU A 83 5.44 -5.73 12.35
CA LEU A 83 6.63 -4.92 12.11
C LEU A 83 7.86 -5.80 12.34
N ALA A 84 8.58 -6.11 11.27
CA ALA A 84 9.86 -6.83 11.35
C ALA A 84 11.00 -5.83 11.17
N LEU A 85 11.78 -5.63 12.22
CA LEU A 85 12.96 -4.76 12.25
C LEU A 85 14.21 -5.59 12.02
N LYS A 86 15.10 -5.11 11.14
CA LYS A 86 16.39 -5.72 10.85
C LYS A 86 17.51 -4.70 11.06
N GLY A 87 18.54 -5.12 11.77
CA GLY A 87 19.82 -4.42 11.93
C GLY A 87 20.98 -5.34 11.58
N VAL A 88 22.21 -4.82 11.70
CA VAL A 88 23.44 -5.49 11.23
C VAL A 88 23.72 -6.82 11.96
N SER A 89 23.39 -6.92 13.25
CA SER A 89 23.58 -8.13 14.07
C SER A 89 22.34 -8.60 14.82
N ASN A 90 21.25 -7.82 14.79
CA ASN A 90 20.04 -8.05 15.58
C ASN A 90 18.79 -7.85 14.73
N GLY A 91 17.73 -8.62 15.02
CA GLY A 91 16.41 -8.44 14.42
C GLY A 91 15.32 -8.63 15.47
N CYS A 92 14.20 -7.93 15.32
CA CYS A 92 13.06 -8.06 16.22
C CYS A 92 11.76 -8.02 15.41
N THR A 93 10.74 -8.75 15.86
CA THR A 93 9.40 -8.67 15.28
C THR A 93 8.40 -8.22 16.35
N ILE A 94 7.72 -7.12 16.09
CA ILE A 94 6.67 -6.57 16.95
C ILE A 94 5.34 -6.76 16.23
N THR A 95 4.41 -7.47 16.86
CA THR A 95 3.05 -7.63 16.33
C THR A 95 2.11 -6.68 17.05
N ILE A 96 1.67 -5.66 16.35
CA ILE A 96 0.76 -4.62 16.84
C ILE A 96 -0.67 -5.06 16.57
N LEU A 97 -1.54 -5.07 17.59
CA LEU A 97 -2.90 -5.59 17.48
C LEU A 97 -3.93 -4.51 17.10
N GLU A 98 -3.55 -3.24 17.12
CA GLU A 98 -4.42 -2.10 16.82
C GLU A 98 -3.61 -0.91 16.29
N LYS A 99 -4.20 -0.08 15.44
CA LYS A 99 -3.59 1.19 14.97
C LYS A 99 -2.19 1.07 14.34
N GLY A 100 -1.76 -0.12 13.91
CA GLY A 100 -0.41 -0.32 13.37
C GLY A 100 -0.13 0.43 12.05
N LYS A 101 -1.17 0.88 11.33
CA LYS A 101 -1.03 1.75 10.15
C LYS A 101 -0.47 3.13 10.50
N ASP A 102 -0.82 3.64 11.68
CA ASP A 102 -0.45 4.97 12.13
C ASP A 102 1.07 5.07 12.39
N LEU A 103 1.73 3.92 12.60
CA LEU A 103 3.17 3.84 12.84
C LEU A 103 4.01 4.16 11.60
N VAL A 104 3.54 3.83 10.40
CA VAL A 104 4.32 3.94 9.17
C VAL A 104 4.82 5.37 8.91
N PRO A 105 3.95 6.40 8.84
CA PRO A 105 4.40 7.77 8.60
C PRO A 105 5.34 8.27 9.72
N LEU A 106 5.14 7.80 10.95
CA LEU A 106 5.97 8.18 12.09
C LEU A 106 7.39 7.60 11.97
N LEU A 107 7.52 6.34 11.59
CA LEU A 107 8.82 5.73 11.33
C LEU A 107 9.55 6.41 10.17
N GLN A 108 8.83 6.68 9.08
CA GLN A 108 9.40 7.32 7.89
C GLN A 108 9.87 8.76 8.17
N SER A 109 9.14 9.51 8.99
CA SER A 109 9.44 10.93 9.25
C SER A 109 10.47 11.15 10.36
N ASN A 110 10.54 10.24 11.34
CA ASN A 110 11.31 10.46 12.57
C ASN A 110 12.50 9.49 12.75
N THR A 111 12.71 8.54 11.83
CA THR A 111 13.81 7.57 11.94
C THR A 111 14.59 7.47 10.64
N ASN A 112 15.82 6.96 10.71
CA ASN A 112 16.62 6.63 9.54
C ASN A 112 16.38 5.19 9.03
N ILE A 113 15.30 4.54 9.48
CA ILE A 113 15.00 3.15 9.11
C ILE A 113 14.34 3.13 7.73
N SER A 114 14.83 2.28 6.83
CA SER A 114 14.20 2.05 5.53
C SER A 114 12.93 1.22 5.70
N VAL A 115 11.75 1.83 5.51
CA VAL A 115 10.45 1.18 5.72
C VAL A 115 9.89 0.62 4.41
N GLN A 116 9.70 -0.70 4.36
CA GLN A 116 9.07 -1.41 3.25
C GLN A 116 7.70 -1.98 3.66
N ILE A 117 6.65 -1.62 2.93
CA ILE A 117 5.31 -2.17 3.14
C ILE A 117 5.15 -3.43 2.28
N ILE A 118 4.79 -4.55 2.90
CA ILE A 118 4.54 -5.81 2.19
C ILE A 118 3.15 -5.76 1.57
N GLU A 119 3.10 -5.50 0.27
CA GLU A 119 1.85 -5.52 -0.50
C GLU A 119 1.38 -6.96 -0.73
N ARG A 120 0.19 -7.28 -0.21
CA ARG A 120 -0.47 -8.56 -0.44
C ARG A 120 -1.64 -8.38 -1.39
N PRO A 121 -1.74 -9.17 -2.48
CA PRO A 121 -2.89 -9.16 -3.36
C PRO A 121 -4.19 -9.40 -2.58
N TRP A 122 -5.21 -8.60 -2.89
CA TRP A 122 -6.45 -8.47 -2.11
C TRP A 122 -7.21 -9.80 -1.89
N TRP A 123 -7.08 -10.75 -2.82
CA TRP A 123 -7.68 -12.10 -2.70
C TRP A 123 -7.12 -12.97 -1.56
N ARG A 124 -5.96 -12.63 -0.98
CA ARG A 124 -5.41 -13.33 0.21
C ARG A 124 -5.98 -12.80 1.54
N LYS A 125 -6.81 -11.76 1.51
CA LYS A 125 -7.40 -11.12 2.71
C LYS A 125 -8.81 -11.64 3.06
N ILE A 126 -9.39 -12.52 2.25
CA ILE A 126 -10.74 -13.10 2.44
C ILE A 126 -10.64 -14.39 3.28
N LEU A 127 -11.38 -14.48 4.40
CA LEU A 127 -11.46 -15.68 5.24
C LEU A 127 -12.13 -16.83 4.45
N GLY A 128 -11.39 -17.90 4.18
CA GLY A 128 -11.85 -19.08 3.41
C GLY A 128 -10.96 -19.46 2.22
N PHE A 129 -10.30 -18.49 1.60
CA PHE A 129 -9.47 -18.72 0.40
C PHE A 129 -7.99 -19.05 0.72
N ARG A 130 -7.61 -19.05 2.00
CA ARG A 130 -6.25 -19.30 2.47
C ARG A 130 -5.75 -20.74 2.24
N SER A 131 -6.66 -21.71 2.12
CA SER A 131 -6.28 -23.13 2.14
C SER A 131 -5.92 -23.73 0.77
N LYS A 132 -6.15 -23.02 -0.36
CA LYS A 132 -6.03 -23.54 -1.74
C LYS A 132 -6.77 -24.86 -2.06
N THR A 133 -7.44 -25.49 -1.11
CA THR A 133 -8.19 -26.73 -1.30
C THR A 133 -9.61 -26.40 -1.74
N LYS A 134 -10.00 -26.94 -2.91
CA LYS A 134 -11.26 -26.62 -3.62
C LYS A 134 -12.50 -26.76 -2.72
N TRP A 135 -12.52 -27.73 -1.81
CA TRP A 135 -13.64 -27.96 -0.89
C TRP A 135 -13.81 -26.85 0.16
N LYS A 136 -12.71 -26.30 0.71
CA LYS A 136 -12.80 -25.18 1.67
C LYS A 136 -13.21 -23.86 1.00
N MET A 137 -12.90 -23.70 -0.29
CA MET A 137 -13.38 -22.56 -1.07
C MET A 137 -14.88 -22.69 -1.38
N ALA A 138 -15.36 -23.89 -1.74
CA ALA A 138 -16.79 -24.13 -1.92
C ALA A 138 -17.60 -23.88 -0.64
N VAL A 139 -17.11 -24.34 0.52
CA VAL A 139 -17.75 -24.08 1.82
C VAL A 139 -17.76 -22.59 2.16
N ALA A 140 -16.67 -21.86 1.93
CA ALA A 140 -16.62 -20.42 2.16
C ALA A 140 -17.59 -19.66 1.24
N THR A 141 -17.68 -20.03 -0.05
CA THR A 141 -18.64 -19.45 -1.00
C THR A 141 -20.08 -19.69 -0.54
N ILE A 142 -20.43 -20.90 -0.09
CA ILE A 142 -21.76 -21.20 0.45
C ILE A 142 -22.05 -20.38 1.71
N VAL A 143 -21.07 -20.23 2.62
CA VAL A 143 -21.24 -19.40 3.83
C VAL A 143 -21.47 -17.93 3.47
N TYR A 144 -20.74 -17.38 2.48
CA TYR A 144 -20.96 -16.01 2.03
C TYR A 144 -22.31 -15.83 1.32
N ILE A 145 -22.74 -16.79 0.49
CA ILE A 145 -24.07 -16.78 -0.13
C ILE A 145 -25.17 -16.88 0.94
N LEU A 146 -24.98 -17.68 2.00
CA LEU A 146 -25.92 -17.79 3.12
C LEU A 146 -25.95 -16.54 4.01
N LEU A 147 -24.80 -15.88 4.23
CA LEU A 147 -24.73 -14.60 4.94
C LEU A 147 -25.43 -13.48 4.15
N ILE A 148 -25.30 -13.47 2.82
CA ILE A 148 -26.04 -12.57 1.92
C ILE A 148 -27.53 -12.94 1.90
N GLY A 149 -27.87 -14.23 1.86
CA GLY A 149 -29.23 -14.74 1.88
C GLY A 149 -29.99 -14.45 3.17
N LYS A 150 -29.30 -14.33 4.32
CA LYS A 150 -29.92 -13.91 5.59
C LYS A 150 -30.28 -12.42 5.63
N VAL A 151 -29.72 -11.59 4.74
CA VAL A 151 -30.16 -10.19 4.56
C VAL A 151 -31.40 -10.11 3.66
N VAL A 152 -31.63 -11.11 2.78
CA VAL A 152 -32.76 -11.16 1.85
C VAL A 152 -33.96 -11.95 2.41
N GLY A 153 -33.73 -12.91 3.31
CA GLY A 153 -34.75 -13.84 3.82
C GLY A 153 -35.78 -13.28 4.82
N THR A 154 -35.88 -11.97 5.04
CA THR A 154 -37.00 -11.34 5.77
C THR A 154 -38.09 -10.77 4.86
N PHE A 155 -37.91 -10.84 3.55
CA PHE A 155 -38.95 -10.44 2.59
C PHE A 155 -39.16 -11.55 1.57
N THR A 156 -40.42 -11.93 1.40
CA THR A 156 -40.99 -12.85 0.40
C THR A 156 -41.04 -14.34 0.78
N GLY A 157 -42.28 -14.78 1.04
CA GLY A 157 -42.66 -16.17 1.14
C GLY A 157 -43.29 -16.67 -0.17
N SER A 158 -43.42 -18.00 -0.22
CA SER A 158 -44.31 -18.82 -1.07
C SER A 158 -44.05 -18.83 -2.58
N GLY A 159 -43.90 -20.03 -3.14
CA GLY A 159 -44.21 -20.29 -4.55
C GLY A 159 -43.21 -21.20 -5.27
N SER A 160 -43.59 -22.47 -5.41
CA SER A 160 -42.87 -23.60 -6.01
C SER A 160 -42.42 -23.46 -7.48
N SER A 161 -41.43 -24.31 -7.77
CA SER A 161 -41.31 -25.23 -8.92
C SER A 161 -40.29 -24.96 -10.03
N ALA A 162 -39.47 -25.99 -10.22
CA ALA A 162 -38.39 -26.16 -11.17
C ALA A 162 -38.87 -26.53 -12.58
N SER A 163 -38.03 -26.32 -13.59
CA SER A 163 -37.52 -27.40 -14.46
C SER A 163 -36.47 -26.92 -15.48
N THR A 164 -35.53 -27.82 -15.72
CA THR A 164 -34.36 -27.82 -16.61
C THR A 164 -34.77 -28.16 -18.05
N THR A 165 -34.02 -27.71 -19.07
CA THR A 165 -33.24 -28.53 -20.05
C THR A 165 -33.00 -27.81 -21.39
N SER A 166 -31.74 -27.89 -21.82
CA SER A 166 -31.13 -27.43 -23.08
C SER A 166 -31.52 -28.29 -24.31
N ALA A 167 -31.50 -27.71 -25.52
CA ALA A 167 -30.76 -28.20 -26.69
C ALA A 167 -31.01 -27.35 -27.95
N SER A 168 -29.99 -27.30 -28.80
CA SER A 168 -29.80 -26.48 -30.00
C SER A 168 -30.04 -27.29 -31.28
N SER A 169 -30.59 -26.67 -32.34
CA SER A 169 -30.01 -26.74 -33.72
C SER A 169 -30.74 -25.84 -34.74
N THR A 170 -29.94 -25.49 -35.74
CA THR A 170 -29.97 -24.43 -36.76
C THR A 170 -30.96 -24.67 -37.92
N VAL A 171 -31.46 -23.58 -38.56
CA VAL A 171 -31.31 -23.20 -39.99
C VAL A 171 -32.47 -22.30 -40.49
N SER A 172 -32.06 -21.29 -41.28
CA SER A 172 -32.74 -20.50 -42.30
C SER A 172 -33.55 -19.24 -41.91
N GLU A 173 -32.97 -18.13 -42.36
CA GLU A 173 -33.38 -16.73 -42.35
C GLU A 173 -34.36 -16.42 -43.50
N PRO A 174 -35.48 -15.72 -43.24
CA PRO A 174 -36.16 -14.93 -44.26
C PRO A 174 -35.87 -13.42 -44.04
N ALA A 175 -35.47 -12.76 -45.12
CA ALA A 175 -35.11 -11.34 -45.15
C ALA A 175 -36.23 -10.41 -44.63
N LYS A 176 -35.86 -9.49 -43.72
CA LYS A 176 -36.74 -8.52 -43.07
C LYS A 176 -36.95 -7.24 -43.89
N THR A 177 -38.19 -6.72 -43.87
CA THR A 177 -38.67 -5.51 -44.58
C THR A 177 -38.12 -4.20 -43.96
N PRO A 178 -37.98 -3.07 -44.70
CA PRO A 178 -37.48 -1.79 -44.18
C PRO A 178 -38.15 -1.24 -42.91
N GLU A 179 -39.42 -1.53 -42.65
CA GLU A 179 -40.11 -1.19 -41.39
C GLU A 179 -39.62 -2.00 -40.19
N GLN A 180 -39.17 -3.24 -40.39
CA GLN A 180 -38.58 -4.07 -39.35
C GLN A 180 -37.15 -3.60 -39.03
N ILE A 181 -36.41 -3.07 -40.01
CA ILE A 181 -35.11 -2.43 -39.81
C ILE A 181 -35.24 -1.13 -39.00
N ALA A 182 -36.33 -0.37 -39.18
CA ALA A 182 -36.62 0.84 -38.40
C ALA A 182 -37.06 0.55 -36.94
N LYS A 183 -37.86 -0.51 -36.71
CA LYS A 183 -38.22 -0.97 -35.35
C LYS A 183 -37.04 -1.59 -34.60
N GLU A 184 -36.19 -2.36 -35.28
CA GLU A 184 -35.01 -3.02 -34.69
C GLU A 184 -33.91 -2.00 -34.31
N LYS A 185 -33.77 -0.91 -35.05
CA LYS A 185 -32.95 0.25 -34.63
C LYS A 185 -33.53 0.99 -33.42
N ALA A 186 -34.85 1.13 -33.33
CA ALA A 186 -35.50 1.82 -32.22
C ALA A 186 -35.51 1.01 -30.90
N ASP A 187 -35.63 -0.33 -30.96
CA ASP A 187 -35.55 -1.19 -29.78
C ASP A 187 -34.11 -1.42 -29.27
N ALA A 188 -33.10 -1.33 -30.14
CA ALA A 188 -31.68 -1.40 -29.75
C ALA A 188 -31.18 -0.19 -28.93
N LEU A 189 -31.91 0.94 -29.01
CA LEU A 189 -31.60 2.20 -28.32
C LEU A 189 -32.20 2.31 -26.91
N LYS A 190 -33.09 1.39 -26.53
CA LYS A 190 -33.75 1.42 -25.23
C LYS A 190 -32.82 0.98 -24.10
N ILE A 191 -33.00 1.61 -22.96
CA ILE A 191 -32.35 1.25 -21.70
C ILE A 191 -33.09 0.04 -21.13
N THR A 192 -32.35 -1.06 -20.91
CA THR A 192 -32.92 -2.30 -20.35
C THR A 192 -33.04 -2.23 -18.83
N ASP A 193 -33.81 -3.14 -18.21
CA ASP A 193 -33.88 -3.21 -16.74
C ASP A 193 -32.52 -3.54 -16.11
N SER A 194 -31.71 -4.35 -16.80
CA SER A 194 -30.32 -4.61 -16.41
C SER A 194 -29.47 -3.34 -16.41
N ASP A 195 -29.65 -2.46 -17.41
CA ASP A 195 -28.96 -1.17 -17.46
C ASP A 195 -29.37 -0.29 -16.28
N LYS A 196 -30.68 -0.24 -15.94
CA LYS A 196 -31.19 0.51 -14.77
C LYS A 196 -30.67 -0.05 -13.45
N GLU A 197 -30.56 -1.38 -13.31
CA GLU A 197 -29.97 -1.99 -12.11
C GLU A 197 -28.48 -1.69 -11.98
N LEU A 198 -27.75 -1.73 -13.09
CA LEU A 198 -26.33 -1.35 -13.10
C LEU A 198 -26.17 0.12 -12.68
N LEU A 199 -27.07 1.00 -13.15
CA LEU A 199 -27.03 2.42 -12.82
C LEU A 199 -27.17 2.71 -11.31
N LYS A 200 -27.83 1.83 -10.56
CA LYS A 200 -28.00 1.95 -9.10
C LYS A 200 -26.80 1.49 -8.28
N LYS A 201 -25.85 0.80 -8.90
CA LYS A 201 -24.61 0.33 -8.23
C LYS A 201 -23.59 1.48 -8.14
N SER A 202 -22.51 1.26 -7.38
CA SER A 202 -21.37 2.19 -7.34
C SER A 202 -20.33 1.77 -8.38
N TYR A 203 -19.79 2.74 -9.13
CA TYR A 203 -18.81 2.49 -10.19
C TYR A 203 -17.54 1.80 -9.67
N ALA A 204 -17.14 2.10 -8.42
CA ALA A 204 -15.98 1.49 -7.76
C ALA A 204 -16.11 -0.03 -7.58
N SER A 205 -17.34 -0.57 -7.63
CA SER A 205 -17.61 -2.01 -7.50
C SER A 205 -17.69 -2.74 -8.84
N PHE A 206 -17.58 -2.02 -9.96
CA PHE A 206 -17.78 -2.60 -11.28
C PHE A 206 -16.62 -3.51 -11.68
N ASP A 207 -16.98 -4.71 -12.14
CA ASP A 207 -16.08 -5.56 -12.91
C ASP A 207 -15.91 -5.06 -14.35
N THR A 208 -15.07 -5.74 -15.13
CA THR A 208 -14.78 -5.36 -16.53
C THR A 208 -16.04 -5.34 -17.40
N GLN A 209 -16.91 -6.35 -17.28
CA GLN A 209 -18.12 -6.44 -18.11
C GLN A 209 -19.12 -5.33 -17.77
N GLN A 210 -19.22 -4.97 -16.50
CA GLN A 210 -20.05 -3.88 -16.00
C GLN A 210 -19.53 -2.51 -16.46
N ARG A 211 -18.22 -2.30 -16.53
CA ARG A 211 -17.63 -1.07 -17.10
C ARG A 211 -17.91 -0.96 -18.60
N ASP A 212 -17.75 -2.05 -19.35
CA ASP A 212 -18.08 -2.10 -20.78
C ASP A 212 -19.59 -1.87 -21.01
N GLN A 213 -20.44 -2.41 -20.14
CA GLN A 213 -21.89 -2.16 -20.18
C GLN A 213 -22.19 -0.67 -19.91
N PHE A 214 -21.54 -0.05 -18.93
CA PHE A 214 -21.71 1.38 -18.68
C PHE A 214 -21.23 2.26 -19.84
N ASP A 215 -20.15 1.88 -20.53
CA ASP A 215 -19.71 2.56 -21.76
C ASP A 215 -20.79 2.50 -22.86
N LYS A 216 -21.44 1.34 -23.03
CA LYS A 216 -22.58 1.21 -23.94
C LYS A 216 -23.78 2.04 -23.50
N ILE A 217 -24.07 2.12 -22.19
CA ILE A 217 -25.14 2.96 -21.63
C ILE A 217 -24.85 4.44 -21.92
N LYS A 218 -23.60 4.90 -21.82
CA LYS A 218 -23.22 6.28 -22.16
C LYS A 218 -23.52 6.62 -23.62
N GLU A 219 -23.26 5.71 -24.55
CA GLU A 219 -23.60 5.91 -25.97
C GLU A 219 -25.12 5.89 -26.22
N LYS A 220 -25.85 5.01 -25.53
CA LYS A 220 -27.32 5.02 -25.57
C LYS A 220 -27.89 6.33 -25.03
N TYR A 221 -27.34 6.82 -23.90
CA TYR A 221 -27.83 8.02 -23.21
C TYR A 221 -27.82 9.27 -24.09
N LYS A 222 -26.83 9.42 -24.97
CA LYS A 222 -26.74 10.54 -25.94
C LYS A 222 -27.89 10.57 -26.94
N ASN A 223 -28.56 9.44 -27.15
CA ASN A 223 -29.55 9.23 -28.21
C ASN A 223 -30.95 8.87 -27.66
N LEU A 224 -31.17 8.99 -26.35
CA LEU A 224 -32.45 8.66 -25.69
C LEU A 224 -33.51 9.75 -25.86
N SER A 225 -34.78 9.34 -25.75
CA SER A 225 -35.91 10.26 -25.72
C SER A 225 -36.04 11.01 -24.39
N ASN A 226 -36.60 12.22 -24.38
CA ASN A 226 -36.70 13.07 -23.18
C ASN A 226 -37.38 12.37 -21.98
N SER A 227 -38.36 11.49 -22.23
CA SER A 227 -39.06 10.76 -21.16
C SER A 227 -38.19 9.70 -20.50
N GLU A 228 -37.38 8.96 -21.27
CA GLU A 228 -36.51 7.91 -20.73
C GLU A 228 -35.29 8.51 -20.03
N VAL A 229 -34.82 9.67 -20.48
CA VAL A 229 -33.75 10.43 -19.82
C VAL A 229 -34.16 10.83 -18.41
N ALA A 230 -35.39 11.31 -18.20
CA ALA A 230 -35.88 11.73 -16.89
C ALA A 230 -35.82 10.61 -15.83
N ASP A 231 -36.04 9.36 -16.23
CA ASP A 231 -36.05 8.22 -15.31
C ASP A 231 -34.65 7.82 -14.81
N ILE A 232 -33.60 8.12 -15.57
CA ILE A 232 -32.24 7.64 -15.28
C ILE A 232 -31.19 8.75 -15.12
N SER A 233 -31.53 9.99 -15.43
CA SER A 233 -30.57 11.11 -15.47
C SER A 233 -29.80 11.29 -14.16
N THR A 234 -30.47 11.09 -13.02
CA THR A 234 -29.86 11.26 -11.70
C THR A 234 -28.80 10.19 -11.42
N ASP A 235 -29.14 8.91 -11.62
CA ASP A 235 -28.20 7.81 -11.41
C ASP A 235 -27.08 7.81 -12.46
N PHE A 236 -27.40 8.15 -13.70
CA PHE A 236 -26.41 8.29 -14.76
C PHE A 236 -25.41 9.43 -14.48
N ALA A 237 -25.88 10.58 -14.02
CA ALA A 237 -25.01 11.70 -13.63
C ALA A 237 -24.13 11.33 -12.42
N ARG A 238 -24.70 10.68 -11.40
CA ARG A 238 -23.93 10.17 -10.25
C ARG A 238 -22.84 9.21 -10.71
N LEU A 239 -23.16 8.20 -11.50
CA LEU A 239 -22.16 7.23 -11.97
C LEU A 239 -21.11 7.83 -12.90
N SER A 240 -21.49 8.79 -13.75
CA SER A 240 -20.53 9.50 -14.60
C SER A 240 -19.51 10.30 -13.77
N THR A 241 -19.96 10.90 -12.66
CA THR A 241 -19.05 11.58 -11.73
C THR A 241 -18.19 10.60 -10.91
N GLU A 242 -18.76 9.47 -10.47
CA GLU A 242 -18.00 8.38 -9.82
C GLU A 242 -16.94 7.80 -10.76
N GLU A 243 -17.27 7.55 -12.03
CA GLU A 243 -16.32 7.09 -13.06
C GLU A 243 -15.14 8.05 -13.18
N ALA A 244 -15.42 9.36 -13.33
CA ALA A 244 -14.38 10.36 -13.47
C ALA A 244 -13.45 10.39 -12.24
N ALA A 245 -14.01 10.29 -11.03
CA ALA A 245 -13.25 10.24 -9.79
C ALA A 245 -12.38 8.96 -9.69
N VAL A 246 -12.94 7.80 -10.05
CA VAL A 246 -12.22 6.52 -10.05
C VAL A 246 -11.11 6.53 -11.09
N LYS A 247 -11.37 6.93 -12.34
CA LYS A 247 -10.36 7.03 -13.40
C LYS A 247 -9.25 8.01 -13.05
N LYS A 248 -9.58 9.15 -12.43
CA LYS A 248 -8.58 10.11 -11.93
C LYS A 248 -7.69 9.46 -10.87
N LYS A 249 -8.28 8.78 -9.89
CA LYS A 249 -7.53 8.09 -8.83
C LYS A 249 -6.66 6.96 -9.39
N GLU A 250 -7.18 6.15 -10.30
CA GLU A 250 -6.43 5.08 -10.99
C GLU A 250 -5.24 5.66 -11.78
N ALA A 251 -5.43 6.82 -12.44
CA ALA A 251 -4.36 7.52 -13.16
C ALA A 251 -3.29 8.10 -12.22
N GLU A 252 -3.69 8.69 -11.09
CA GLU A 252 -2.77 9.19 -10.06
C GLU A 252 -1.95 8.06 -9.41
N GLU A 253 -2.60 6.93 -9.07
CA GLU A 253 -1.94 5.75 -8.54
C GLU A 253 -0.94 5.16 -9.55
N LYS A 254 -1.31 5.08 -10.83
CA LYS A 254 -0.41 4.65 -11.90
C LYS A 254 0.77 5.60 -12.06
N ALA A 255 0.52 6.91 -12.11
CA ALA A 255 1.59 7.90 -12.22
C ALA A 255 2.56 7.84 -11.03
N ALA A 256 2.06 7.64 -9.81
CA ALA A 256 2.88 7.45 -8.63
C ALA A 256 3.72 6.15 -8.70
N ALA A 257 3.15 5.06 -9.21
CA ALA A 257 3.86 3.80 -9.42
C ALA A 257 4.96 3.95 -10.49
N ASP A 258 4.67 4.60 -11.60
CA ASP A 258 5.61 4.87 -12.68
C ASP A 258 6.76 5.77 -12.19
N ALA A 259 6.45 6.82 -11.42
CA ALA A 259 7.46 7.69 -10.81
C ALA A 259 8.37 6.94 -9.84
N LYS A 260 7.80 6.04 -9.00
CA LYS A 260 8.58 5.19 -8.09
C LYS A 260 9.48 4.22 -8.84
N ALA A 261 9.00 3.65 -9.95
CA ALA A 261 9.79 2.76 -10.79
C ALA A 261 10.94 3.51 -11.49
N ALA A 262 10.69 4.72 -11.99
CA ALA A 262 11.71 5.59 -12.57
C ALA A 262 12.79 5.97 -11.55
N TYR A 263 12.36 6.38 -10.34
CA TYR A 263 13.28 6.70 -9.25
C TYR A 263 14.16 5.51 -8.87
N LYS A 264 13.58 4.31 -8.71
CA LYS A 264 14.35 3.10 -8.41
C LYS A 264 15.41 2.81 -9.48
N LYS A 265 15.04 2.93 -10.76
CA LYS A 265 16.00 2.75 -11.87
C LYS A 265 17.12 3.78 -11.81
N TRP A 266 16.80 5.03 -11.48
CA TRP A 266 17.81 6.07 -11.29
C TRP A 266 18.76 5.70 -10.15
N VAL A 267 18.26 5.31 -8.96
CA VAL A 267 19.10 4.86 -7.84
C VAL A 267 20.02 3.72 -8.25
N ASP A 268 19.49 2.69 -8.90
CA ASP A 268 20.28 1.54 -9.37
C ASP A 268 21.36 1.97 -10.38
N SER A 269 21.09 2.98 -11.22
CA SER A 269 22.05 3.52 -12.21
C SER A 269 23.19 4.34 -11.59
N GLN A 270 23.02 4.85 -10.37
CA GLN A 270 24.04 5.66 -9.70
C GLN A 270 25.28 4.83 -9.33
N PHE A 271 25.15 3.50 -9.22
CA PHE A 271 26.19 2.62 -8.71
C PHE A 271 26.71 1.64 -9.77
N SER A 272 27.99 1.32 -9.67
CA SER A 272 28.63 0.26 -10.44
C SER A 272 28.13 -1.11 -9.98
N ALA A 273 27.78 -1.98 -10.94
CA ALA A 273 27.33 -3.33 -10.65
C ALA A 273 28.47 -4.26 -10.19
N TRP A 274 29.73 -3.85 -10.38
CA TRP A 274 30.91 -4.67 -10.08
C TRP A 274 31.44 -4.48 -8.67
N ASP A 275 31.57 -3.23 -8.24
CA ASP A 275 32.19 -2.84 -6.97
C ASP A 275 31.29 -1.95 -6.09
N GLY A 276 30.10 -1.57 -6.58
CA GLY A 276 29.18 -0.70 -5.84
C GLY A 276 29.66 0.76 -5.75
N SER A 277 30.70 1.15 -6.51
CA SER A 277 31.17 2.55 -6.54
C SER A 277 30.13 3.47 -7.19
N ASN A 278 29.95 4.68 -6.65
CA ASN A 278 29.17 5.71 -7.34
C ASN A 278 30.02 6.32 -8.46
N ARG A 279 29.62 6.14 -9.71
CA ARG A 279 30.45 6.47 -10.89
C ARG A 279 30.79 7.96 -10.97
N TYR A 280 29.79 8.81 -10.77
CA TYR A 280 29.96 10.26 -10.82
C TYR A 280 30.85 10.78 -9.69
N LEU A 281 30.74 10.20 -8.49
CA LEU A 281 31.61 10.54 -7.37
C LEU A 281 33.06 10.10 -7.61
N VAL A 282 33.27 8.91 -8.16
CA VAL A 282 34.62 8.44 -8.56
C VAL A 282 35.27 9.42 -9.52
N ASP A 283 34.55 9.84 -10.57
CA ASP A 283 35.07 10.79 -11.55
C ASP A 283 35.39 12.15 -10.94
N LEU A 284 34.54 12.63 -10.04
CA LEU A 284 34.74 13.91 -9.33
C LEU A 284 35.94 13.84 -8.39
N LEU A 285 36.10 12.74 -7.64
CA LEU A 285 37.27 12.53 -6.78
C LEU A 285 38.56 12.45 -7.58
N LYS A 286 38.60 11.64 -8.64
CA LYS A 286 39.79 11.49 -9.50
C LYS A 286 40.26 12.82 -10.10
N LYS A 287 39.33 13.73 -10.44
CA LYS A 287 39.67 15.08 -10.92
C LYS A 287 40.32 15.98 -9.86
N ASN A 288 40.06 15.70 -8.58
CA ASN A 288 40.58 16.47 -7.45
C ASN A 288 41.80 15.83 -6.78
N LEU A 289 42.22 14.63 -7.20
CA LEU A 289 43.40 13.94 -6.66
C LEU A 289 44.69 14.37 -7.38
N ASN A 290 45.79 14.46 -6.63
CA ASN A 290 47.13 14.72 -7.18
C ASN A 290 47.61 13.59 -8.11
N ASP A 291 47.31 12.33 -7.77
CA ASP A 291 47.55 11.14 -8.61
C ASP A 291 46.22 10.41 -8.85
N PRO A 292 45.47 10.73 -9.92
CA PRO A 292 44.17 10.10 -10.22
C PRO A 292 44.23 8.59 -10.39
N LYS A 293 45.40 8.04 -10.76
CA LYS A 293 45.61 6.59 -10.94
C LYS A 293 45.78 5.87 -9.62
N SER A 294 46.07 6.59 -8.53
CA SER A 294 46.16 6.02 -7.18
C SER A 294 44.81 5.76 -6.52
N PHE A 295 43.70 6.17 -7.14
CA PHE A 295 42.36 5.96 -6.61
C PHE A 295 42.01 4.47 -6.56
N GLU A 296 41.68 3.99 -5.37
CA GLU A 296 41.11 2.66 -5.14
C GLU A 296 39.79 2.80 -4.38
N HIS A 297 38.70 2.29 -4.96
CA HIS A 297 37.43 2.19 -4.25
C HIS A 297 37.52 1.14 -3.13
N VAL A 298 36.94 1.45 -1.96
CA VAL A 298 36.90 0.51 -0.83
C VAL A 298 35.46 0.13 -0.48
N GLU A 299 34.60 1.12 -0.25
CA GLU A 299 33.20 0.86 0.13
C GLU A 299 32.34 2.08 -0.24
N THR A 300 31.10 1.82 -0.66
CA THR A 300 30.07 2.86 -0.76
C THR A 300 28.87 2.48 0.10
N LYS A 301 28.39 3.44 0.89
CA LYS A 301 27.11 3.38 1.58
C LYS A 301 26.24 4.53 1.09
N TYR A 302 24.94 4.34 1.04
CA TYR A 302 24.02 5.43 0.70
C TYR A 302 22.75 5.39 1.55
N TRP A 303 22.15 6.57 1.69
CA TRP A 303 20.84 6.78 2.31
C TRP A 303 19.92 7.45 1.30
N ASP A 304 18.81 6.79 1.05
CA ASP A 304 17.74 7.28 0.18
C ASP A 304 16.83 8.26 0.95
N ARG A 305 16.69 9.48 0.44
CA ARG A 305 15.80 10.51 1.00
C ARG A 305 14.55 10.76 0.15
N GLY A 306 14.35 9.98 -0.91
CA GLY A 306 13.19 10.02 -1.80
C GLY A 306 13.33 11.00 -2.98
N ASP A 307 14.05 12.09 -2.81
CA ASP A 307 14.36 13.07 -3.85
C ASP A 307 15.87 13.24 -4.11
N TYR A 308 16.71 12.72 -3.24
CA TYR A 308 18.16 12.65 -3.41
C TYR A 308 18.75 11.48 -2.61
N LEU A 309 20.00 11.13 -2.93
CA LEU A 309 20.83 10.20 -2.17
C LEU A 309 21.89 10.95 -1.39
N ILE A 310 22.10 10.55 -0.14
CA ILE A 310 23.35 10.85 0.58
C ILE A 310 24.27 9.66 0.39
N ILE A 311 25.45 9.87 -0.16
CA ILE A 311 26.40 8.83 -0.52
C ILE A 311 27.65 9.05 0.31
N LYS A 312 28.07 8.04 1.07
CA LYS A 312 29.36 8.01 1.76
C LYS A 312 30.26 6.99 1.08
N MET A 313 31.42 7.43 0.61
CA MET A 313 32.41 6.59 -0.05
C MET A 313 33.72 6.59 0.72
N SER A 314 34.23 5.40 0.99
CA SER A 314 35.58 5.16 1.48
C SER A 314 36.45 4.78 0.28
N TYR A 315 37.61 5.41 0.16
CA TYR A 315 38.55 5.16 -0.93
C TYR A 315 39.99 5.34 -0.46
N ARG A 316 40.95 4.76 -1.19
CA ARG A 316 42.37 5.05 -0.99
C ARG A 316 42.90 5.91 -2.12
N ALA A 317 43.83 6.80 -1.80
CA ALA A 317 44.57 7.59 -2.76
C ALA A 317 45.93 8.00 -2.18
N LYS A 318 46.89 8.33 -3.05
CA LYS A 318 48.17 8.88 -2.62
C LYS A 318 48.00 10.33 -2.18
N ASN A 319 48.52 10.65 -1.00
CA ASN A 319 48.65 12.03 -0.54
C ASN A 319 49.83 12.75 -1.24
N ALA A 320 50.04 14.03 -0.91
CA ALA A 320 51.12 14.84 -1.48
C ALA A 320 52.54 14.31 -1.18
N PHE A 321 52.69 13.46 -0.16
CA PHE A 321 53.95 12.81 0.21
C PHE A 321 54.12 11.41 -0.42
N GLY A 322 53.18 11.00 -1.29
CA GLY A 322 53.20 9.71 -2.00
C GLY A 322 52.70 8.51 -1.17
N GLY A 323 52.25 8.73 0.07
CA GLY A 323 51.69 7.69 0.92
C GLY A 323 50.24 7.38 0.54
N LEU A 324 49.90 6.09 0.38
CA LEU A 324 48.54 5.64 0.12
C LEU A 324 47.73 5.66 1.44
N ILE A 325 46.72 6.52 1.52
CA ILE A 325 45.90 6.74 2.73
C ILE A 325 44.43 6.41 2.48
N LEU A 326 43.71 5.99 3.52
CA LEU A 326 42.26 5.75 3.48
C LEU A 326 41.52 7.05 3.80
N GLN A 327 40.65 7.47 2.90
CA GLN A 327 39.87 8.70 3.00
C GLN A 327 38.37 8.42 2.92
N ASN A 328 37.59 9.38 3.42
CA ASN A 328 36.13 9.32 3.40
C ASN A 328 35.57 10.60 2.76
N VAL A 329 34.65 10.43 1.82
CA VAL A 329 33.86 11.54 1.26
C VAL A 329 32.37 11.27 1.44
N THR A 330 31.61 12.33 1.68
CA THR A 330 30.15 12.31 1.66
C THR A 330 29.68 13.28 0.57
N ALA A 331 28.78 12.81 -0.28
CA ALA A 331 28.20 13.58 -1.38
C ALA A 331 26.67 13.47 -1.38
N LYS A 332 26.01 14.48 -1.96
CA LYS A 332 24.57 14.48 -2.27
C LYS A 332 24.39 14.29 -3.77
N SER A 333 23.63 13.28 -4.19
CA SER A 333 23.19 13.08 -5.59
C SER A 333 21.70 13.40 -5.71
N ASP A 334 21.32 14.39 -6.50
CA ASP A 334 19.95 14.90 -6.63
C ASP A 334 19.23 14.29 -7.83
N TYR A 335 18.03 13.74 -7.62
CA TYR A 335 17.27 13.06 -8.68
C TYR A 335 16.72 14.04 -9.72
N LYS A 336 16.36 15.26 -9.32
CA LYS A 336 15.70 16.22 -10.21
C LYS A 336 16.68 16.93 -11.12
N THR A 337 17.85 17.26 -10.59
CA THR A 337 18.89 17.98 -11.36
C THR A 337 19.92 17.04 -11.97
N ASP A 338 19.93 15.76 -11.59
CA ASP A 338 20.93 14.76 -11.96
C ASP A 338 22.37 15.21 -11.66
N THR A 339 22.54 15.90 -10.52
CA THR A 339 23.83 16.46 -10.09
C THR A 339 24.34 15.80 -8.82
N ILE A 340 25.65 15.59 -8.73
CA ILE A 340 26.34 15.19 -7.51
C ILE A 340 27.21 16.33 -6.95
N SER A 341 27.20 16.50 -5.63
CA SER A 341 28.00 17.52 -4.93
C SER A 341 28.62 16.96 -3.66
N ILE A 342 29.91 17.23 -3.42
CA ILE A 342 30.58 16.87 -2.16
C ILE A 342 30.05 17.80 -1.06
N ILE A 343 29.60 17.21 0.06
CA ILE A 343 29.11 17.94 1.23
C ILE A 343 30.06 17.83 2.43
N SER A 344 30.93 16.81 2.47
CA SER A 344 31.96 16.67 3.50
C SER A 344 33.07 15.76 2.98
N GLN A 345 34.31 16.11 3.27
CA GLN A 345 35.49 15.28 3.01
C GLN A 345 36.42 15.38 4.21
N ASN A 346 36.86 14.25 4.75
CA ASN A 346 37.89 14.22 5.79
C ASN A 346 39.18 13.66 5.15
N ASP A 347 40.24 14.46 5.21
CA ASP A 347 41.58 14.13 4.73
C ASP A 347 42.43 13.39 5.77
#